data_AF-A0A7C7QH95-F1
#
_entry.id   AF-A0A7C7QH95-F1
#
_cell.length_a   1.000
_cell.length_b   1.000
_cell.length_c   1.000
_cell.angle_alpha   90.00
_cell.angle_beta   90.00
_cell.angle_gamma   90.00
#
_symmetry.space_group_name_H-M   'P 1'
#
loop_
_entity.id
_entity.type
_entity.pdbx_description
1 polymer ?
#
loop_
_entity_poly.entity_id
_entity_poly.type
_entity_poly.pdbx_seq_one_letter_code
_entity_poly.pdbx_strand_id
1 'polypeptide(L)' 'MSQLEQALKERILILDGAMGTMIQSYRLDEAGYRGERFADWPSDLKGNNDLLVLTQPQ' A
#
# COMPACT_ATOMS: atom_id res chain seq x y z
N MET A 1 30.15 -2.38 -6.27
CA MET A 1 29.12 -3.11 -5.49
C MET A 1 28.13 -2.09 -4.96
N SER A 2 26.85 -2.40 -5.03
CA SER A 2 25.80 -1.53 -4.52
C SER A 2 25.75 -1.55 -2.98
N GLN A 3 25.15 -0.54 -2.36
CA GLN A 3 24.96 -0.50 -0.90
C GLN A 3 24.16 -1.71 -0.40
N LEU A 4 23.21 -2.21 -1.20
CA LEU A 4 22.44 -3.40 -0.88
C LEU A 4 23.32 -4.65 -0.82
N GLU A 5 24.23 -4.83 -1.78
CA GLU A 5 25.15 -5.96 -1.83
C GLU A 5 26.14 -5.98 -0.65
N GLN A 6 26.56 -4.80 -0.19
CA GLN A 6 27.39 -4.70 1.02
C GLN A 6 26.59 -5.09 2.25
N ALA A 7 25.37 -4.56 2.40
CA ALA A 7 24.51 -4.85 3.55
C ALA A 7 24.15 -6.35 3.67
N LEU A 8 23.91 -7.03 2.56
CA LEU A 8 23.64 -8.49 2.51
C LEU A 8 24.82 -9.34 3.01
N LYS A 9 26.05 -8.86 2.91
CA LYS A 9 27.25 -9.57 3.39
C LYS A 9 27.49 -9.39 4.88
N GLU A 10 27.10 -8.24 5.42
CA GLU A 10 27.38 -7.86 6.81
C GLU A 10 26.29 -8.32 7.79
N ARG A 11 25.05 -8.46 7.31
CA ARG A 11 23.90 -8.81 8.17
C ARG A 11 22.75 -9.43 7.39
N ILE A 12 21.87 -10.11 8.13
CA ILE A 12 20.59 -10.56 7.60
C ILE A 12 19.70 -9.34 7.37
N LEU A 13 19.16 -9.22 6.15
CA LEU A 13 18.15 -8.22 5.82
C LEU A 13 16.75 -8.84 5.96
N ILE A 14 15.82 -8.04 6.48
CA ILE A 14 14.43 -8.44 6.65
C ILE A 14 13.60 -7.58 5.70
N LEU A 15 12.71 -8.23 4.96
CA LEU A 15 11.68 -7.55 4.17
C LEU A 15 10.43 -7.35 5.01
N ASP A 16 9.67 -6.33 4.67
CA ASP A 16 8.38 -6.07 5.32
C ASP A 16 7.37 -7.20 5.06
N GLY A 17 6.34 -7.23 5.90
CA GLY A 17 5.32 -8.26 5.89
C GLY A 17 4.23 -8.03 4.84
N ALA A 18 3.14 -8.80 4.95
CA ALA A 18 2.01 -8.72 4.03
C ALA A 18 1.23 -7.39 4.19
N MET A 19 1.52 -6.42 3.32
CA MET A 19 0.82 -5.12 3.26
C MET A 19 -0.70 -5.28 3.08
N GLY A 20 -1.15 -6.21 2.20
CA GLY A 20 -2.58 -6.42 1.94
C GLY A 20 -3.37 -6.86 3.18
N THR A 21 -2.78 -7.70 4.03
CA THR A 21 -3.41 -8.15 5.29
C THR A 21 -3.56 -6.99 6.26
N MET A 22 -2.55 -6.11 6.34
CA MET A 22 -2.63 -4.88 7.12
C MET A 22 -3.75 -3.96 6.60
N ILE A 23 -3.87 -3.79 5.28
CA ILE A 23 -4.93 -2.97 4.68
C ILE A 23 -6.33 -3.51 5.02
N GLN A 24 -6.53 -4.82 4.95
CA GLN A 24 -7.81 -5.44 5.32
C GLN A 24 -8.21 -5.15 6.77
N SER A 25 -7.24 -4.99 7.69
CA SER A 25 -7.51 -4.65 9.09
C SER A 25 -8.10 -3.25 9.28
N TYR A 26 -7.81 -2.30 8.38
CA TYR A 26 -8.37 -0.96 8.41
C TYR A 26 -9.85 -0.91 7.99
N ARG A 27 -10.38 -1.99 7.41
CA ARG A 27 -11.79 -2.13 7.00
C ARG A 27 -12.28 -0.94 6.16
N LEU A 28 -11.42 -0.45 5.27
CA LEU A 28 -11.74 0.67 4.39
C LEU A 28 -12.98 0.36 3.54
N ASP A 29 -13.86 1.33 3.47
CA ASP A 29 -15.05 1.30 2.63
C ASP A 29 -14.76 1.94 1.26
N GLU A 30 -15.77 1.94 0.40
CA GLU A 30 -15.66 2.48 -0.97
C GLU A 30 -15.22 3.96 -0.96
N ALA A 31 -15.69 4.76 -0.01
CA ALA A 31 -15.29 6.15 0.14
C ALA A 31 -13.81 6.27 0.52
N GLY A 32 -13.32 5.40 1.39
CA GLY A 32 -11.90 5.31 1.76
C GLY A 32 -10.98 5.02 0.57
N TYR A 33 -11.40 4.12 -0.34
CA TYR A 33 -10.65 3.82 -1.56
C TYR A 33 -10.73 4.93 -2.61
N ARG A 34 -11.89 5.60 -2.74
CA ARG A 34 -12.09 6.70 -3.70
C ARG A 34 -11.35 7.97 -3.32
N GLY A 35 -11.34 8.31 -2.03
CA GLY A 35 -10.94 9.64 -1.57
C GLY A 35 -11.68 10.76 -2.32
N GLU A 36 -11.11 11.96 -2.31
CA GLU A 36 -11.66 13.09 -3.06
C GLU A 36 -11.41 12.95 -4.56
N ARG A 37 -10.25 12.39 -4.95
CA ARG A 37 -9.78 12.32 -6.34
C ARG A 37 -10.65 11.44 -7.23
N PHE A 38 -11.27 10.39 -6.70
CA PHE A 38 -12.06 9.44 -7.46
C PHE A 38 -13.52 9.36 -6.97
N ALA A 39 -14.02 10.41 -6.32
CA ALA A 39 -15.38 10.47 -5.80
C ALA A 39 -16.42 10.09 -6.88
N ASP A 40 -16.30 10.67 -8.08
CA ASP A 40 -17.25 10.50 -9.19
C ASP A 40 -16.91 9.34 -10.15
N TRP A 41 -15.98 8.44 -9.77
CA TRP A 41 -15.58 7.35 -10.66
C TRP A 41 -16.74 6.35 -10.90
N PRO A 42 -17.04 5.93 -12.14
CA PRO A 42 -18.29 5.22 -12.45
C PRO A 42 -18.35 3.76 -11.98
N SER A 43 -17.22 3.18 -11.54
CA SER A 43 -17.13 1.78 -11.08
C SER A 43 -16.60 1.69 -9.66
N ASP A 44 -16.86 0.58 -8.98
CA ASP A 44 -16.33 0.32 -7.64
C ASP A 44 -14.79 0.26 -7.65
N LEU A 45 -14.17 0.87 -6.64
CA LEU A 45 -12.71 0.96 -6.47
C LEU A 45 -12.22 0.21 -5.23
N LYS A 46 -13.11 -0.21 -4.33
CA LYS A 46 -12.74 -0.98 -3.15
C LYS A 46 -11.96 -2.23 -3.51
N GLY A 47 -10.84 -2.42 -2.81
CA GLY A 47 -9.90 -3.52 -3.01
C GLY A 47 -8.73 -3.18 -3.93
N ASN A 48 -8.76 -2.04 -4.63
CA ASN A 48 -7.62 -1.55 -5.38
C ASN A 48 -6.64 -0.82 -4.43
N ASN A 49 -5.73 -1.58 -3.82
CA ASN A 49 -4.80 -1.07 -2.82
C ASN A 49 -3.78 -0.07 -3.37
N ASP A 50 -3.48 -0.13 -4.67
CA ASP A 50 -2.57 0.83 -5.31
C ASP A 50 -3.14 2.25 -5.24
N LEU A 51 -4.46 2.42 -5.24
CA LEU A 51 -5.08 3.76 -5.13
C LEU A 51 -4.86 4.39 -3.76
N LEU A 52 -4.63 3.59 -2.72
CA LEU A 52 -4.46 4.10 -1.36
C LEU A 52 -3.20 4.98 -1.24
N VAL A 53 -2.20 4.81 -2.11
CA VAL A 53 -1.04 5.73 -2.16
C VAL A 53 -1.45 7.17 -2.54
N LEU A 54 -2.58 7.31 -3.24
CA LEU A 54 -3.12 8.60 -3.69
C LEU A 54 -4.25 9.09 -2.79
N THR A 55 -5.09 8.19 -2.29
CA THR A 55 -6.32 8.52 -1.57
C THR A 55 -6.16 8.48 -0.06
N GLN A 56 -5.16 7.75 0.46
CA GLN A 56 -4.80 7.61 1.87
C GLN A 56 -3.26 7.58 2.06
N PRO A 57 -2.53 8.65 1.70
CA PRO A 57 -1.07 8.66 1.74
C PRO A 57 -0.45 8.73 3.15
N GLN A 58 -1.28 8.88 4.18
CA GLN A 58 -0.88 9.09 5.59
C GLN A 58 -0.92 7.77 6.35
#